data_AF-A0A3R9FFH3-F1
#
_entry.id   AF-A0A3R9FFH3-F1
#
_cell.length_a   1.000
_cell.length_b   1.000
_cell.length_c   1.000
_cell.angle_alpha   90.00
_cell.angle_beta   90.00
_cell.angle_gamma   90.00
#
_symmetry.space_group_name_H-M   'P 1'
#
loop_
_entity.id
_entity.type
_entity.pdbx_description
1 polymer ?
#
loop_
_entity_poly.entity_id
_entity_poly.type
_entity_poly.pdbx_seq_one_letter_code
_entity_poly.pdbx_strand_id
1 'polypeptide(L)' 'MSEPIENKLADYLDSIQKFILITADQEIQQELTVVSDALECGAISLDTALYWDHIEARKLLRKAFSDADFLNVKMRV' A
#
# COMPACT_ATOMS: atom_id res chain seq x y z
N MET A 1 -5.15 -19.71 -12.01
CA MET A 1 -3.96 -18.95 -12.43
C MET A 1 -3.75 -17.89 -11.36
N SER A 2 -2.64 -17.93 -10.66
CA SER A 2 -2.28 -16.87 -9.70
C SER A 2 -1.86 -15.67 -10.52
N GLU A 3 -2.46 -14.51 -10.29
CA GLU A 3 -2.05 -13.29 -10.98
C GLU A 3 -0.57 -13.00 -10.68
N PRO A 4 0.21 -12.54 -11.67
CA PRO A 4 1.60 -12.20 -11.43
C PRO A 4 1.69 -11.11 -10.37
N ILE A 5 2.64 -11.27 -9.45
CA ILE A 5 2.85 -10.37 -8.29
C ILE A 5 3.02 -8.91 -8.73
N GLU A 6 3.56 -8.68 -9.93
CA GLU A 6 3.70 -7.36 -10.54
C GLU A 6 2.36 -6.63 -10.72
N ASN A 7 1.28 -7.34 -11.08
CA ASN A 7 -0.04 -6.73 -11.22
C ASN A 7 -0.59 -6.26 -9.85
N LYS A 8 -0.31 -7.03 -8.79
CA LYS A 8 -0.76 -6.68 -7.43
C LYS A 8 -0.03 -5.47 -6.86
N LEU A 9 1.26 -5.30 -7.19
CA LEU A 9 2.01 -4.10 -6.78
C LEU A 9 1.43 -2.84 -7.43
N ALA A 10 1.05 -2.90 -8.71
CA ALA A 10 0.38 -1.79 -9.39
C ALA A 10 -0.96 -1.46 -8.71
N ASP A 11 -1.79 -2.46 -8.40
CA ASP A 11 -3.06 -2.25 -7.69
C ASP A 11 -2.86 -1.64 -6.29
N TYR A 12 -1.76 -1.99 -5.62
CA TYR A 12 -1.40 -1.42 -4.32
C TYR A 12 -1.01 0.05 -4.43
N LEU A 13 -0.15 0.39 -5.38
CA LEU A 13 0.27 1.77 -5.62
C LEU A 13 -0.94 2.63 -6.03
N ASP A 14 -1.82 2.13 -6.89
CA ASP A 14 -3.07 2.80 -7.27
C ASP A 14 -3.97 3.06 -6.06
N SER A 15 -4.01 2.13 -5.10
CA SER A 15 -4.79 2.29 -3.88
C SER A 15 -4.16 3.34 -2.94
N ILE A 16 -2.83 3.35 -2.79
CA ILE A 16 -2.11 4.41 -2.05
C ILE A 16 -2.39 5.78 -2.66
N GLN A 17 -2.32 5.91 -3.99
CA GLN A 17 -2.60 7.16 -4.69
C GLN A 17 -4.02 7.67 -4.44
N LYS A 18 -5.02 6.78 -4.39
CA LYS A 18 -6.39 7.16 -3.98
C LYS A 18 -6.42 7.72 -2.56
N PHE A 19 -5.67 7.13 -1.62
CA PHE A 19 -5.59 7.66 -0.26
C PHE A 19 -4.91 9.03 -0.19
N ILE A 20 -3.84 9.24 -0.96
CA ILE A 20 -3.15 10.54 -1.06
C ILE A 20 -4.11 11.65 -1.53
N LEU A 21 -5.01 11.35 -2.48
CA LEU A 21 -5.96 12.32 -3.03
C LEU A 21 -7.11 12.68 -2.08
N ILE A 22 -7.54 11.75 -1.22
CA ILE A 22 -8.70 11.97 -0.31
C ILE A 22 -8.28 12.38 1.10
N THR A 23 -7.01 12.20 1.46
CA THR A 23 -6.50 12.55 2.79
C THR A 23 -6.35 14.07 2.90
N ALA A 24 -7.07 14.68 3.84
CA ALA A 24 -7.00 16.12 4.10
C ALA A 24 -5.82 16.52 5.00
N ASP A 25 -5.28 15.56 5.75
CA ASP A 25 -4.14 15.75 6.63
C ASP A 25 -2.83 15.76 5.83
N GLN A 26 -2.10 16.88 5.86
CA GLN A 26 -0.87 17.06 5.09
C GLN A 26 0.26 16.14 5.55
N GLU A 27 0.35 15.84 6.85
CA GLU A 27 1.38 14.96 7.40
C GLU A 27 1.16 13.54 6.88
N ILE A 28 -0.07 13.03 6.99
CA ILE A 28 -0.43 11.71 6.49
C ILE A 28 -0.24 11.63 4.96
N GLN A 29 -0.62 12.69 4.23
CA GLN A 29 -0.44 12.74 2.78
C GLN A 29 1.04 12.65 2.38
N GLN A 30 1.91 13.36 3.11
CA GLN A 30 3.34 13.34 2.86
C GLN A 30 3.94 11.95 3.16
N GLU A 31 3.55 11.33 4.27
CA GLU A 31 3.98 9.97 4.63
C GLU A 31 3.58 8.94 3.57
N LEU A 32 2.34 9.00 3.07
CA LEU A 32 1.89 8.11 2.00
C LEU A 32 2.65 8.32 0.69
N THR A 33 2.96 9.58 0.36
CA THR A 33 3.76 9.91 -0.84
C THR A 33 5.17 9.33 -0.73
N VAL A 34 5.84 9.52 0.42
CA VAL A 34 7.17 8.97 0.68
C VAL A 34 7.19 7.45 0.52
N VAL A 35 6.18 6.76 1.06
CA VAL A 35 6.08 5.31 0.95
C VAL A 35 5.81 4.87 -0.50
N SER A 36 4.93 5.57 -1.22
CA SER A 36 4.66 5.30 -2.64
C SER A 36 5.93 5.41 -3.48
N ASP A 37 6.64 6.52 -3.38
CA ASP A 37 7.88 6.77 -4.14
C ASP A 37 8.96 5.74 -3.79
N ALA A 38 9.10 5.43 -2.50
CA ALA A 38 10.09 4.45 -2.03
C ALA A 38 9.78 3.02 -2.51
N LEU A 39 8.51 2.66 -2.67
CA LEU A 39 8.09 1.39 -3.27
C LEU A 39 8.34 1.35 -4.77
N GLU A 40 8.03 2.42 -5.49
CA GLU A 40 8.22 2.51 -6.95
C GLU A 40 9.71 2.42 -7.34
N CYS A 41 10.60 3.07 -6.59
CA CYS A 41 12.04 3.00 -6.83
C CYS A 41 12.70 1.74 -6.22
N GLY A 42 11.94 0.91 -5.49
CA GLY A 42 12.45 -0.28 -4.83
C GLY A 42 13.38 -0.01 -3.64
N ALA A 43 13.35 1.20 -3.08
CA ALA A 43 14.12 1.56 -1.89
C ALA A 43 13.60 0.83 -0.63
N ILE A 44 12.30 0.52 -0.60
CA ILE A 44 11.68 -0.29 0.45
C ILE A 44 10.90 -1.46 -0.14
N SER A 45 10.68 -2.48 0.69
CA SER A 45 9.83 -3.62 0.35
C SER A 45 8.38 -3.40 0.80
N LEU A 46 7.46 -4.21 0.27
CA LEU A 46 6.07 -4.25 0.74
C LEU A 46 5.95 -4.49 2.25
N ASP A 47 6.80 -5.37 2.80
CA ASP A 47 6.81 -5.67 4.24
C ASP A 47 7.16 -4.41 5.05
N THR A 48 8.19 -3.68 4.62
CA THR A 48 8.59 -2.39 5.22
C THR A 48 7.43 -1.39 5.23
N ALA A 49 6.67 -1.29 4.14
CA ALA A 49 5.52 -0.38 4.06
C ALA A 49 4.40 -0.76 5.05
N LEU A 50 4.18 -2.06 5.33
CA LEU A 50 3.16 -2.53 6.27
C LEU A 50 3.48 -2.24 7.74
N TYR A 51 4.75 -1.97 8.04
CA TYR A 51 5.27 -1.63 9.37
C TYR A 51 5.76 -0.18 9.47
N TRP A 52 5.37 0.70 8.54
CA TRP A 52 5.76 2.11 8.54
C TRP A 52 5.51 2.79 9.89
N ASP A 53 6.43 3.64 10.34
CA ASP A 53 6.43 4.16 11.71
C ASP A 53 5.19 5.01 12.02
N HIS A 54 4.78 5.84 11.07
CA HIS A 54 3.64 6.73 11.22
C HIS A 54 2.32 5.94 11.31
N ILE A 55 1.66 5.97 12.48
CA ILE A 55 0.52 5.10 12.81
C ILE A 55 -0.65 5.27 11.83
N GLU A 56 -1.06 6.50 11.52
CA GLU A 56 -2.23 6.73 10.65
C GLU A 56 -1.94 6.38 9.19
N ALA A 57 -0.80 6.81 8.64
CA ALA A 57 -0.32 6.36 7.33
C ALA A 57 -0.25 4.81 7.24
N ARG A 58 0.29 4.14 8.25
CA ARG A 58 0.35 2.66 8.32
C ARG A 58 -1.03 2.00 8.23
N LYS A 59 -2.07 2.60 8.83
CA LYS A 59 -3.44 2.07 8.71
C LYS A 59 -3.93 2.16 7.26
N LEU A 60 -3.66 3.26 6.57
CA LEU A 60 -4.04 3.45 5.17
C LEU A 60 -3.24 2.53 4.24
N LEU A 61 -1.94 2.34 4.49
CA LEU A 61 -1.11 1.37 3.75
C LEU A 61 -1.63 -0.06 3.91
N ARG A 62 -1.99 -0.49 5.12
CA ARG A 62 -2.60 -1.81 5.34
C ARG A 62 -3.95 -1.96 4.66
N LYS A 63 -4.72 -0.87 4.60
CA LYS A 63 -5.99 -0.85 3.85
C LYS A 63 -5.74 -0.98 2.35
N ALA A 64 -4.80 -0.21 1.79
CA ALA A 64 -4.38 -0.33 0.40
C ALA A 64 -3.93 -1.76 0.06
N PHE A 65 -3.21 -2.41 0.98
CA PHE A 65 -2.76 -3.79 0.82
C PHE A 65 -3.93 -4.80 0.77
N SER A 66 -4.97 -4.56 1.57
CA SER A 66 -6.21 -5.31 1.51
C SER A 66 -6.98 -5.04 0.21
N ASP A 67 -7.05 -3.78 -0.23
CA ASP A 67 -7.79 -3.37 -1.43
C ASP A 67 -7.13 -3.92 -2.71
N ALA A 68 -5.81 -4.07 -2.71
CA ALA A 68 -5.02 -4.73 -3.77
C ALA A 68 -5.02 -6.27 -3.67
N ASP A 69 -5.92 -6.83 -2.87
CA ASP A 69 -6.20 -8.26 -2.79
C ASP A 69 -4.97 -9.13 -2.45
N PHE A 70 -4.03 -8.58 -1.67
CA PHE A 70 -2.92 -9.37 -1.13
C PHE A 70 -3.37 -10.33 -0.02
N LEU A 71 -4.50 -10.04 0.64
CA LEU A 71 -5.06 -10.84 1.72
C LEU A 71 -5.95 -12.00 1.25
N ASN A 72 -6.11 -12.22 -0.06
CA ASN A 72 -6.88 -13.34 -0.60
C ASN A 72 -6.16 -14.69 -0.38
N VAL A 73 -6.04 -15.07 0.89
CA VAL A 73 -5.82 -16.44 1.33
C VAL A 73 -7.10 -17.18 1.01
N LYS A 74 -7.11 -17.90 -0.12
CA LYS A 74 -8.17 -18.86 -0.42
C LYS A 74 -8.21 -19.90 0.70
N MET A 75 -9.08 -19.70 1.69
CA MET A 75 -9.60 -20.83 2.46
C MET A 75 -10.37 -21.70 1.47
N ARG A 76 -9.73 -22.77 1.00
CA ARG A 76 -10.47 -23.93 0.51
C ARG A 76 -11.15 -24.54 1.73
N VAL A 77 -12.45 -24.32 1.86
CA VAL A 77 -13.33 -25.19 2.67
C VAL A 77 -13.54 -26.48 1.88
#